data_AF-M8BRD8-F1
#
_entry.id   AF-M8BRD8-F1
#
_cell.length_a   1.000
_cell.length_b   1.000
_cell.length_c   1.000
_cell.angle_alpha   90.00
_cell.angle_beta   90.00
_cell.angle_gamma   90.00
#
_symmetry.space_group_name_H-M   'P 1'
#
loop_
_entity.id
_entity.type
_entity.pdbx_description
1 polymer ?
#
loop_
_entity_poly.entity_id
_entity_poly.type
_entity_poly.pdbx_seq_one_letter_code
_entity_poly.pdbx_strand_id
1 'polypeptide(L)'
;MGKNHSLLGNIQSFARKGSDPTWGSSRCRPYNGQRFLTILLVHFALKSHHVAKEDTFGTDWDALPAFYPDRATYLLNKARATISKWLHPESSETRASTQCSAMRNKAWGLIGDSILRNQVQSLICLLSKADEPVEVYHDKEFKNRRWHFQSYNFTVSLVWAPFLVKSEVFENENGESTSEIQLHLDILEPTWISQYERFDYVVIAGGQWFLKTAVYWESGKVLGCHHCQDKNLTEVGFEHLYRRTLQEVLKFISSAHHKPVVLFRTWAPDHFENGEWFSGGTCNRVLPYKKGEYGGKYMEHIMRGIELEEFNKAVTAANSSRDAVKLKLLDTYSISSMRPDGHAGPYRMFHPFAQGNKDGSSVQNDCLHWCVPGPIDAWNDLIMKLVLN
;
A
#
# COMPACT_ATOMS: atom_id res chain seq x y z
N MET A 1 45.85 36.66 -26.76
CA MET A 1 45.29 37.10 -25.47
C MET A 1 43.77 37.04 -25.60
N GLY A 2 42.95 36.30 -24.88
CA GLY A 2 43.10 35.32 -23.81
C GLY A 2 41.68 34.91 -23.37
N LYS A 3 41.45 33.60 -23.30
CA LYS A 3 40.46 32.84 -22.49
C LYS A 3 39.00 33.32 -22.41
N ASN A 4 38.07 32.51 -22.94
CA ASN A 4 37.25 31.63 -22.08
C ASN A 4 36.51 30.56 -22.89
N HIS A 5 36.85 29.32 -22.57
CA HIS A 5 36.19 28.08 -23.00
C HIS A 5 34.96 27.77 -22.11
N SER A 6 34.05 26.98 -22.68
CA SER A 6 33.10 26.05 -22.04
C SER A 6 31.97 26.61 -21.17
N LEU A 7 30.76 26.71 -21.73
CA LEU A 7 29.51 26.57 -20.96
C LEU A 7 28.24 26.26 -21.81
N LEU A 8 28.40 25.65 -22.99
CA LEU A 8 27.27 25.27 -23.87
C LEU A 8 27.12 23.75 -24.09
N GLY A 9 27.78 22.92 -23.28
CA GLY A 9 27.79 21.46 -23.44
C GLY A 9 26.92 20.63 -22.48
N ASN A 10 26.20 21.23 -21.52
CA ASN A 10 25.60 20.46 -20.40
C ASN A 10 24.08 20.59 -20.20
N ILE A 11 23.32 21.08 -21.20
CA ILE A 11 21.86 21.20 -21.08
C ILE A 11 21.10 20.16 -21.96
N GLN A 12 21.79 19.44 -22.85
CA GLN A 12 21.15 18.47 -23.76
C GLN A 12 21.34 16.98 -23.38
N SER A 13 22.04 16.65 -22.29
CA SER A 13 22.21 15.24 -21.85
C SER A 13 21.23 14.79 -20.75
N PHE A 14 20.41 15.68 -20.19
CA PHE A 14 19.42 15.33 -19.15
C PHE A 14 18.04 14.94 -19.67
N ALA A 15 17.78 15.09 -20.97
CA ALA A 15 16.48 14.81 -21.59
C ALA A 15 16.36 13.41 -22.23
N ARG A 16 17.34 12.52 -22.07
CA ARG A 16 17.32 11.14 -22.64
C ARG A 16 17.52 10.02 -21.61
N LYS A 17 16.91 10.14 -20.43
CA LYS A 17 16.73 9.03 -19.46
C LYS A 17 15.32 9.06 -18.86
N GLY A 18 14.31 9.18 -19.71
CA GLY A 18 12.90 9.20 -19.34
C GLY A 18 12.16 7.99 -19.91
N SER A 19 12.66 6.79 -19.65
CA SER A 19 11.97 5.53 -19.93
C SER A 19 12.55 4.46 -19.02
N ASP A 20 12.45 4.69 -17.71
CA ASP A 20 12.73 3.68 -16.70
C ASP A 20 11.36 3.17 -16.21
N PRO A 21 11.01 1.88 -16.45
CA PRO A 21 9.72 1.33 -16.05
C PRO A 21 9.63 1.08 -14.53
N THR A 22 10.56 1.63 -13.74
CA THR A 22 10.57 1.54 -12.28
C THR A 22 9.39 2.30 -11.67
N TRP A 23 8.26 1.64 -11.55
CA TRP A 23 7.26 2.00 -10.56
C TRP A 23 7.90 1.95 -9.17
N GLY A 24 8.14 3.13 -8.60
CA GLY A 24 8.68 3.28 -7.25
C GLY A 24 10.19 3.06 -7.17
N SER A 25 10.98 3.99 -7.71
CA SER A 25 12.32 4.22 -7.14
C SER A 25 12.10 4.62 -5.69
N SER A 26 12.51 3.75 -4.78
CA SER A 26 12.40 3.80 -3.31
C SER A 26 13.25 4.90 -2.69
N ARG A 27 13.23 6.11 -3.26
CA ARG A 27 13.82 7.28 -2.62
C ARG A 27 12.79 7.87 -1.68
N CYS A 28 12.75 7.33 -0.45
CA CYS A 28 12.12 7.93 0.72
C CYS A 28 12.89 9.21 1.12
N ARG A 29 13.06 10.17 0.20
CA ARG A 29 13.71 11.43 0.53
C ARG A 29 12.80 12.20 1.47
N PRO A 30 13.29 12.62 2.65
CA PRO A 30 12.58 13.63 3.42
C PRO A 30 12.36 14.86 2.53
N TYR A 31 11.13 15.33 2.45
CA TYR A 31 10.89 16.71 2.04
C TYR A 31 11.53 17.59 3.13
N ASN A 32 12.69 18.21 2.82
CA ASN A 32 13.41 19.06 3.77
C ASN A 32 12.45 20.14 4.35
N GLY A 33 12.24 20.10 5.66
CA GLY A 33 11.32 20.96 6.41
C GLY A 33 11.58 22.48 6.28
N GLN A 34 12.75 22.90 5.78
CA GLN A 34 13.05 24.30 5.48
C GLN A 34 12.22 24.87 4.32
N ARG A 35 11.83 24.05 3.32
CA ARG A 35 10.91 24.50 2.25
C ARG A 35 9.47 24.61 2.75
N PHE A 36 9.10 23.83 3.77
CA PHE A 36 7.77 23.83 4.39
C PHE A 36 7.53 25.11 5.21
N LEU A 37 8.54 25.56 5.97
CA LEU A 37 8.47 26.82 6.71
C LEU A 37 8.28 28.02 5.78
N THR A 38 8.97 28.02 4.64
CA THR A 38 8.89 29.11 3.66
C THR A 38 7.49 29.22 3.04
N ILE A 39 6.86 28.08 2.69
CA ILE A 39 5.51 28.07 2.11
C ILE A 39 4.43 28.43 3.16
N LEU A 40 4.58 27.99 4.41
CA LEU A 40 3.67 28.37 5.50
C LEU A 40 3.81 29.85 5.88
N LEU A 41 5.03 30.38 5.91
CA LEU A 41 5.28 31.81 6.16
C LEU A 41 4.72 32.69 5.05
N VAL A 42 4.86 32.29 3.78
CA VAL A 42 4.25 33.01 2.64
C VAL A 42 2.73 32.98 2.71
N HIS A 43 2.11 31.86 3.08
CA HIS A 43 0.66 31.75 3.21
C HIS A 43 0.09 32.50 4.43
N PHE A 44 0.86 32.65 5.52
CA PHE A 44 0.48 33.49 6.67
C PHE A 44 0.72 34.99 6.40
N ALA A 45 1.79 35.35 5.69
CA ALA A 45 2.06 36.72 5.28
C ALA A 45 0.98 37.26 4.31
N LEU A 46 0.46 36.42 3.42
CA LEU A 46 -0.62 36.79 2.49
C LEU A 46 -2.00 36.93 3.15
N LYS A 47 -2.22 36.36 4.34
CA LYS A 47 -3.48 36.50 5.10
C LYS A 47 -3.49 37.64 6.12
N SER A 48 -2.33 38.24 6.42
CA SER A 48 -2.19 39.22 7.50
C SER A 48 -2.10 40.69 7.04
N HIS A 49 -2.09 40.98 5.74
CA HIS A 49 -2.08 42.37 5.25
C HIS A 49 -3.40 42.78 4.58
N HIS A 50 -4.29 43.34 5.41
CA HIS A 50 -5.15 44.43 4.97
C HIS A 50 -4.55 45.75 5.48
N VAL A 51 -4.36 46.71 4.56
CA VAL A 51 -4.07 48.14 4.75
C VAL A 51 -2.63 48.52 5.14
N ALA A 52 -1.83 48.89 4.13
CA ALA A 52 -1.11 50.17 4.08
C ALA A 52 -0.59 50.42 2.65
N LYS A 53 -0.73 51.67 2.21
CA LYS A 53 -0.41 52.19 0.87
C LYS A 53 1.10 52.34 0.63
N GLU A 54 1.40 52.31 -0.67
CA GLU A 54 2.43 53.07 -1.42
C GLU A 54 3.93 52.86 -1.14
N ASP A 55 4.56 52.47 -2.24
CA ASP A 55 5.80 52.96 -2.82
C ASP A 55 7.15 52.29 -2.50
N THR A 56 7.83 52.04 -3.61
CA THR A 56 9.22 51.63 -3.83
C THR A 56 9.52 50.13 -3.71
N PHE A 57 9.39 49.42 -4.82
CA PHE A 57 10.51 48.92 -5.63
C PHE A 57 9.93 48.15 -6.81
N GLY A 58 10.20 48.64 -8.03
CA GLY A 58 9.79 48.00 -9.26
C GLY A 58 10.51 46.67 -9.45
N THR A 59 9.78 45.58 -9.34
CA THR A 59 10.15 44.30 -9.95
C THR A 59 8.94 43.80 -10.71
N ASP A 60 9.12 43.70 -12.02
CA ASP A 60 8.15 43.20 -12.98
C ASP A 60 7.78 41.74 -12.63
N TRP A 61 6.59 41.54 -12.04
CA TRP A 61 6.11 40.23 -11.58
C TRP A 61 5.37 39.44 -12.66
N ASP A 62 5.27 39.97 -13.89
CA ASP A 62 4.53 39.35 -15.00
C ASP A 62 5.33 38.26 -15.76
N ALA A 63 6.53 37.89 -15.29
CA ALA A 63 7.40 36.91 -15.94
C ALA A 63 7.65 35.60 -15.14
N LEU A 64 6.77 35.24 -14.18
CA LEU A 64 6.81 33.93 -13.54
C LEU A 64 5.79 32.98 -14.21
N PRO A 65 6.21 31.84 -14.78
CA PRO A 65 5.25 30.86 -15.29
C PRO A 65 4.41 30.35 -14.13
N ALA A 66 3.09 30.44 -14.29
CA ALA A 66 2.07 30.00 -13.33
C ALA A 66 2.23 28.49 -13.02
N PHE A 67 3.12 28.16 -12.09
CA PHE A 67 3.35 26.78 -11.66
C PHE A 67 2.34 26.40 -10.57
N TYR A 68 1.34 25.63 -10.99
CA TYR A 68 0.59 24.64 -10.19
C TYR A 68 0.02 25.08 -8.82
N PRO A 69 -1.03 25.92 -8.79
CA PRO A 69 -1.83 26.13 -7.58
C PRO A 69 -2.58 24.87 -7.12
N ASP A 70 -2.88 23.93 -8.02
CA ASP A 70 -3.85 22.85 -7.76
C ASP A 70 -3.22 21.60 -7.11
N ARG A 71 -2.06 21.14 -7.59
CA ARG A 71 -1.33 19.97 -7.05
C ARG A 71 -0.84 20.21 -5.63
N ALA A 72 -0.20 21.35 -5.40
CA ALA A 72 0.36 21.68 -4.09
C ALA A 72 -0.78 21.80 -3.07
N THR A 73 -1.88 22.46 -3.43
CA THR A 73 -3.04 22.63 -2.54
C THR A 73 -3.78 21.32 -2.28
N TYR A 74 -4.00 20.48 -3.29
CA TYR A 74 -4.60 19.15 -3.10
C TYR A 74 -3.74 18.25 -2.21
N LEU A 75 -2.44 18.13 -2.52
CA LEU A 75 -1.51 17.34 -1.72
C LEU A 75 -1.29 17.95 -0.34
N LEU A 76 -1.29 19.28 -0.20
CA LEU A 76 -1.23 19.97 1.10
C LEU A 76 -2.50 19.78 1.91
N ASN A 77 -3.68 19.69 1.29
CA ASN A 77 -4.93 19.45 2.00
C ASN A 77 -5.08 17.98 2.40
N LYS A 78 -4.73 17.03 1.52
CA LYS A 78 -4.59 15.62 1.92
C LYS A 78 -3.49 15.46 2.96
N ALA A 79 -2.32 16.06 2.78
CA ALA A 79 -1.24 16.05 3.77
C ALA A 79 -1.64 16.77 5.07
N ARG A 80 -2.44 17.84 5.07
CA ARG A 80 -2.94 18.49 6.30
C ARG A 80 -3.95 17.61 7.04
N ALA A 81 -4.74 16.83 6.33
CA ALA A 81 -5.61 15.81 6.92
C ALA A 81 -4.82 14.58 7.39
N THR A 82 -3.68 14.32 6.75
CA THR A 82 -2.87 13.11 6.90
C THR A 82 -1.67 13.28 7.85
N ILE A 83 -1.19 14.49 8.09
CA ILE A 83 -0.01 14.79 8.91
C ILE A 83 -0.44 15.44 10.23
N SER A 84 -0.04 14.78 11.32
CA SER A 84 0.13 15.37 12.66
C SER A 84 -1.13 15.63 13.49
N LYS A 85 -2.02 14.64 13.64
CA LYS A 85 -2.75 14.49 14.91
C LYS A 85 -2.41 13.22 15.70
N TRP A 86 -1.46 12.44 15.20
CA TRP A 86 -0.78 11.40 15.95
C TRP A 86 0.67 11.83 16.15
N LEU A 87 0.86 12.86 16.98
CA LEU A 87 2.18 13.14 17.54
C LEU A 87 2.46 12.02 18.54
N HIS A 88 3.17 11.00 18.08
CA HIS A 88 3.97 10.20 18.98
C HIS A 88 4.89 11.17 19.73
N PRO A 89 5.03 11.05 21.06
CA PRO A 89 5.92 11.93 21.81
C PRO A 89 7.39 11.81 21.37
N GLU A 90 7.74 10.69 20.71
CA GLU A 90 9.06 10.40 20.16
C GLU A 90 9.21 10.90 18.71
N SER A 91 10.43 11.31 18.37
CA SER A 91 10.77 11.65 16.98
C SER A 91 10.66 10.43 16.07
N SER A 92 10.41 10.65 14.77
CA SER A 92 10.35 9.56 13.78
C SER A 92 11.68 8.80 13.64
N GLU A 93 12.81 9.46 13.84
CA GLU A 93 14.15 8.85 13.83
C GLU A 93 14.39 7.97 15.06
N THR A 94 14.04 8.45 16.25
CA THR A 94 14.10 7.68 17.50
C THR A 94 13.23 6.43 17.39
N ARG A 95 11.99 6.60 16.91
CA ARG A 95 11.05 5.50 16.70
C ARG A 95 11.60 4.47 15.72
N ALA A 96 12.10 4.89 14.56
CA ALA A 96 12.69 3.99 13.57
C ALA A 96 13.89 3.22 14.15
N SER A 97 14.77 3.90 14.88
CA SER A 97 15.96 3.30 15.49
C SER A 97 15.59 2.24 16.54
N THR A 98 14.57 2.52 17.36
CA THR A 98 14.04 1.56 18.34
C THR A 98 13.45 0.32 17.64
N GLN A 99 12.65 0.53 16.59
CA GLN A 99 12.04 -0.57 15.84
C GLN A 99 13.10 -1.45 15.15
N CYS A 100 14.06 -0.85 14.44
CA CYS A 100 15.19 -1.56 13.82
C CYS A 100 16.03 -2.32 14.87
N SER A 101 16.31 -1.70 16.02
CA SER A 101 17.08 -2.32 17.10
C SER A 101 16.38 -3.57 17.65
N ALA A 102 15.07 -3.49 17.86
CA ALA A 102 14.28 -4.62 18.33
C ALA A 102 14.18 -5.76 17.29
N MET A 103 14.30 -5.44 16.00
CA MET A 103 14.27 -6.40 14.89
C MET A 103 15.66 -6.85 14.42
N ARG A 104 16.70 -6.61 15.22
CA ARG A 104 18.06 -7.03 14.89
C ARG A 104 18.15 -8.55 14.67
N ASN A 105 18.83 -8.95 13.60
CA ASN A 105 18.99 -10.36 13.18
C ASN A 105 17.65 -11.07 12.90
N LYS A 106 16.62 -10.34 12.45
CA LYS A 106 15.31 -10.89 12.11
C LYS A 106 15.03 -10.85 10.61
N ALA A 107 14.17 -11.75 10.16
CA ALA A 107 13.64 -11.76 8.81
C ALA A 107 12.11 -11.65 8.80
N TRP A 108 11.58 -10.69 8.05
CA TRP A 108 10.15 -10.49 7.89
C TRP A 108 9.69 -10.91 6.49
N GLY A 109 8.56 -11.61 6.43
CA GLY A 109 7.84 -11.91 5.19
C GLY A 109 6.46 -11.27 5.19
N LEU A 110 6.24 -10.30 4.31
CA LEU A 110 4.93 -9.71 4.06
C LEU A 110 4.35 -10.37 2.80
N ILE A 111 3.39 -11.27 2.99
CA ILE A 111 2.81 -12.17 1.97
C ILE A 111 1.39 -11.72 1.63
N GLY A 112 1.16 -11.28 0.39
CA GLY A 112 -0.18 -10.85 -0.03
C GLY A 112 -0.23 -10.04 -1.31
N ASP A 113 -1.17 -9.09 -1.35
CA ASP A 113 -1.54 -8.31 -2.53
C ASP A 113 -0.88 -6.91 -2.60
N SER A 114 -1.41 -6.06 -3.48
CA SER A 114 -0.91 -4.70 -3.71
C SER A 114 -1.08 -3.77 -2.52
N ILE A 115 -2.03 -4.03 -1.63
CA ILE A 115 -2.21 -3.26 -0.39
C ILE A 115 -1.10 -3.62 0.61
N LEU A 116 -0.72 -4.90 0.67
CA LEU A 116 0.43 -5.30 1.47
C LEU A 116 1.75 -4.72 0.93
N ARG A 117 1.92 -4.65 -0.40
CA ARG A 117 3.02 -3.90 -1.03
C ARG A 117 3.02 -2.44 -0.60
N ASN A 118 1.86 -1.79 -0.57
CA ASN A 118 1.71 -0.41 -0.12
C ASN A 118 2.10 -0.24 1.36
N GLN A 119 1.77 -1.22 2.21
CA GLN A 119 2.19 -1.26 3.60
C GLN A 119 3.72 -1.41 3.75
N VAL A 120 4.34 -2.29 2.95
CA VAL A 120 5.81 -2.46 2.90
C VAL A 120 6.50 -1.15 2.52
N GLN A 121 5.97 -0.41 1.54
CA GLN A 121 6.52 0.90 1.15
C GLN A 121 6.52 1.90 2.30
N SER A 122 5.41 1.97 3.05
CA SER A 122 5.33 2.78 4.27
C SER A 122 6.34 2.34 5.33
N LEU A 123 6.44 1.02 5.57
CA LEU A 123 7.36 0.46 6.56
C LEU A 123 8.83 0.78 6.22
N ILE A 124 9.22 0.56 4.96
CA ILE A 124 10.59 0.87 4.51
C ILE A 124 10.88 2.36 4.65
N CYS A 125 9.94 3.24 4.29
CA CYS A 125 10.14 4.68 4.48
C CYS A 125 10.27 5.08 5.95
N LEU A 126 9.56 4.43 6.87
CA LEU A 126 9.76 4.63 8.31
C LEU A 126 11.15 4.17 8.74
N LEU A 127 11.54 2.95 8.41
CA LEU A 127 12.81 2.35 8.84
C LEU A 127 14.03 3.02 8.19
N SER A 128 13.88 3.60 6.99
CA SER A 128 14.94 4.36 6.30
C SER A 128 15.44 5.57 7.09
N LYS A 129 14.72 5.99 8.14
CA LYS A 129 15.15 7.03 9.07
C LYS A 129 16.25 6.55 10.03
N ALA A 130 16.39 5.25 10.22
CA ALA A 130 17.42 4.65 11.07
C ALA A 130 18.56 4.04 10.26
N ASP A 131 18.27 3.40 9.13
CA ASP A 131 19.26 2.73 8.29
C ASP A 131 18.80 2.67 6.83
N GLU A 132 19.70 2.94 5.89
CA GLU A 132 19.36 2.96 4.46
C GLU A 132 19.06 1.54 3.97
N PRO A 133 17.86 1.27 3.41
CA PRO A 133 17.51 -0.06 2.95
C PRO A 133 18.24 -0.41 1.64
N VAL A 134 18.99 -1.51 1.65
CA VAL A 134 19.58 -2.06 0.42
C VAL A 134 18.63 -3.09 -0.17
N GLU A 135 18.15 -2.87 -1.38
CA GLU A 135 17.43 -3.91 -2.12
C GLU A 135 18.41 -5.00 -2.54
N VAL A 136 18.25 -6.19 -1.97
CA VAL A 136 19.13 -7.35 -2.19
C VAL A 136 18.53 -8.38 -3.14
N TYR A 137 17.24 -8.27 -3.44
CA TYR A 137 16.54 -9.13 -4.39
C TYR A 137 15.28 -8.46 -4.93
N HIS A 138 15.02 -8.65 -6.21
CA HIS A 138 13.69 -8.53 -6.80
C HIS A 138 13.54 -9.55 -7.93
N ASP A 139 12.30 -9.96 -8.22
CA ASP A 139 12.00 -10.70 -9.45
C ASP A 139 11.90 -9.77 -10.67
N LYS A 140 11.78 -10.34 -11.87
CA LYS A 140 11.75 -9.59 -13.14
C LYS A 140 10.65 -8.52 -13.17
N GLU A 141 9.53 -8.79 -12.52
CA GLU A 141 8.34 -7.93 -12.49
C GLU A 141 8.26 -7.05 -11.23
N PHE A 142 9.27 -7.10 -10.34
CA PHE A 142 9.30 -6.38 -9.08
C PHE A 142 8.09 -6.65 -8.15
N LYS A 143 7.44 -7.81 -8.33
CA LYS A 143 6.34 -8.29 -7.49
C LYS A 143 6.87 -8.85 -6.18
N ASN A 144 7.96 -9.60 -6.24
CA ASN A 144 8.69 -10.11 -5.08
C ASN A 144 9.94 -9.26 -4.87
N ARG A 145 10.17 -8.76 -3.66
CA ARG A 145 11.29 -7.86 -3.34
C ARG A 145 11.83 -8.13 -1.95
N ARG A 146 13.12 -7.87 -1.71
CA ARG A 146 13.74 -7.99 -0.38
C ARG A 146 14.70 -6.84 -0.14
N TRP A 147 14.56 -6.23 1.03
CA TRP A 147 15.44 -5.19 1.53
C TRP A 147 16.20 -5.66 2.76
N HIS A 148 17.44 -5.20 2.88
CA HIS A 148 18.34 -5.49 3.98
C HIS A 148 18.80 -4.18 4.63
N PHE A 149 18.57 -4.05 5.93
CA PHE A 149 19.06 -2.98 6.80
C PHE A 149 20.36 -3.46 7.47
N GLN A 150 21.49 -3.05 6.90
CA GLN A 150 22.82 -3.60 7.18
C GLN A 150 23.24 -3.42 8.64
N SER A 151 22.97 -2.26 9.22
CA SER A 151 23.35 -1.90 10.59
C SER A 151 22.66 -2.79 11.64
N TYR A 152 21.55 -3.40 11.26
CA TYR A 152 20.70 -4.23 12.11
C TYR A 152 20.67 -5.70 11.69
N ASN A 153 21.26 -6.06 10.54
CA ASN A 153 21.08 -7.37 9.92
C ASN A 153 19.58 -7.77 9.90
N PHE A 154 18.73 -6.81 9.54
CA PHE A 154 17.28 -6.96 9.52
C PHE A 154 16.82 -7.02 8.06
N THR A 155 16.00 -8.00 7.72
CA THR A 155 15.47 -8.14 6.35
C THR A 155 13.96 -8.03 6.32
N VAL A 156 13.46 -7.33 5.30
CA VAL A 156 12.02 -7.20 5.01
C VAL A 156 11.81 -7.73 3.60
N SER A 157 10.98 -8.74 3.45
CA SER A 157 10.61 -9.33 2.14
C SER A 157 9.14 -9.06 1.84
N LEU A 158 8.87 -8.57 0.63
CA LEU A 158 7.54 -8.59 0.02
C LEU A 158 7.43 -9.85 -0.84
N VAL A 159 6.42 -10.66 -0.58
CA VAL A 159 6.11 -11.85 -1.36
C VAL A 159 4.72 -11.70 -1.98
N TRP A 160 4.68 -11.68 -3.32
CA TRP A 160 3.45 -11.47 -4.07
C TRP A 160 2.62 -12.74 -4.13
N ALA A 161 1.49 -12.73 -3.43
CA ALA A 161 0.54 -13.83 -3.38
C ALA A 161 -0.88 -13.27 -3.18
N PRO A 162 -1.46 -12.58 -4.19
CA PRO A 162 -2.71 -11.84 -4.02
C PRO A 162 -3.91 -12.71 -3.62
N PHE A 163 -3.86 -14.00 -3.99
CA PHE A 163 -4.85 -15.00 -3.60
C PHE A 163 -4.36 -15.96 -2.51
N LEU A 164 -3.10 -15.89 -2.07
CA LEU A 164 -2.46 -16.85 -1.14
C LEU A 164 -2.40 -18.32 -1.62
N VAL A 165 -3.24 -18.72 -2.57
CA VAL A 165 -3.24 -20.00 -3.28
C VAL A 165 -2.70 -19.85 -4.70
N LYS A 166 -2.34 -20.98 -5.33
CA LYS A 166 -1.86 -21.01 -6.71
C LYS A 166 -2.91 -20.36 -7.61
N SER A 167 -2.46 -19.34 -8.34
CA SER A 167 -3.29 -18.57 -9.26
C SER A 167 -2.60 -18.38 -10.61
N GLU A 168 -3.36 -18.48 -11.69
CA GLU A 168 -2.95 -18.07 -13.03
C GLU A 168 -3.69 -16.78 -13.37
N VAL A 169 -2.94 -15.69 -13.48
CA VAL A 169 -3.48 -14.33 -13.69
C VAL A 169 -3.10 -13.87 -15.09
N PHE A 170 -4.10 -13.44 -15.86
CA PHE A 170 -3.96 -13.00 -17.25
C PHE A 170 -4.20 -11.49 -17.41
N GLU A 171 -4.00 -10.75 -16.32
CA GLU A 171 -4.23 -9.32 -16.22
C GLU A 171 -2.90 -8.54 -16.34
N ASN A 172 -2.91 -7.47 -17.14
CA ASN A 172 -1.77 -6.55 -17.26
C ASN A 172 -1.75 -5.48 -16.14
N GLU A 173 -0.75 -4.60 -16.13
CA GLU A 173 -0.61 -3.56 -15.09
C GLU A 173 -1.75 -2.52 -15.06
N ASN A 174 -2.49 -2.39 -16.17
CA ASN A 174 -3.62 -1.48 -16.29
C ASN A 174 -4.95 -2.12 -15.83
N GLY A 175 -4.92 -3.40 -15.47
CA GLY A 175 -6.11 -4.13 -15.06
C GLY A 175 -6.88 -4.78 -16.21
N GLU A 176 -6.33 -4.79 -17.42
CA GLU A 176 -6.96 -5.42 -18.58
C GLU A 176 -6.63 -6.92 -18.58
N SER A 177 -7.67 -7.76 -18.60
CA SER A 177 -7.52 -9.22 -18.54
C SER A 177 -7.83 -9.86 -19.89
N THR A 178 -7.01 -10.83 -20.32
CA THR A 178 -7.26 -11.62 -21.54
C THR A 178 -8.03 -12.92 -21.29
N SER A 179 -8.19 -13.31 -20.02
CA SER A 179 -8.90 -14.52 -19.60
C SER A 179 -9.28 -14.42 -18.11
N GLU A 180 -10.19 -15.25 -17.64
CA GLU A 180 -10.53 -15.36 -16.22
C GLU A 180 -9.37 -15.97 -15.44
N ILE A 181 -9.21 -15.52 -14.19
CA ILE A 181 -8.19 -16.02 -13.29
C ILE A 181 -8.47 -17.50 -12.99
N GLN A 182 -7.47 -18.36 -13.05
CA GLN A 182 -7.59 -19.75 -12.61
C GLN A 182 -7.06 -19.87 -11.18
N LEU A 183 -7.90 -20.29 -10.23
CA LEU A 183 -7.54 -20.43 -8.82
C LEU A 183 -7.62 -21.89 -8.37
N HIS A 184 -6.53 -22.41 -7.80
CA HIS A 184 -6.48 -23.77 -7.26
C HIS A 184 -6.60 -23.73 -5.74
N LEU A 185 -7.78 -24.06 -5.22
CA LEU A 185 -8.13 -23.91 -3.81
C LEU A 185 -7.36 -24.85 -2.87
N ASP A 186 -6.91 -25.99 -3.37
CA ASP A 186 -6.17 -27.01 -2.63
C ASP A 186 -4.65 -26.89 -2.75
N ILE A 187 -4.15 -25.87 -3.44
CA ILE A 187 -2.71 -25.68 -3.66
C ILE A 187 -2.32 -24.29 -3.18
N LEU A 188 -1.57 -24.20 -2.09
CA LEU A 188 -1.00 -22.94 -1.62
C LEU A 188 0.01 -22.37 -2.61
N GLU A 189 0.12 -21.05 -2.68
CA GLU A 189 1.02 -20.40 -3.65
C GLU A 189 2.50 -20.77 -3.36
N PRO A 190 3.24 -21.35 -4.33
CA PRO A 190 4.56 -21.92 -4.06
C PRO A 190 5.65 -20.92 -3.64
N THR A 191 5.57 -19.68 -4.11
CA THR A 191 6.59 -18.64 -3.87
C THR A 191 6.67 -18.26 -2.41
N TRP A 192 5.53 -18.14 -1.70
CA TRP A 192 5.57 -17.85 -0.27
C TRP A 192 5.81 -19.10 0.58
N ILE A 193 5.28 -20.26 0.18
CA ILE A 193 5.52 -21.53 0.88
C ILE A 193 7.02 -21.84 0.94
N SER A 194 7.72 -21.71 -0.19
CA SER A 194 9.16 -21.99 -0.27
C SER A 194 10.05 -21.03 0.55
N GLN A 195 9.49 -19.89 0.98
CA GLN A 195 10.21 -18.89 1.77
C GLN A 195 9.79 -18.90 3.25
N TYR A 196 8.69 -19.56 3.60
CA TYR A 196 8.06 -19.49 4.92
C TYR A 196 9.03 -19.84 6.07
N GLU A 197 9.87 -20.86 5.89
CA GLU A 197 10.84 -21.31 6.91
C GLU A 197 11.93 -20.28 7.24
N ARG A 198 12.12 -19.26 6.39
CA ARG A 198 13.17 -18.26 6.55
C ARG A 198 12.75 -17.08 7.41
N PHE A 199 11.46 -16.93 7.70
CA PHE A 199 10.94 -15.73 8.35
C PHE A 199 10.84 -15.92 9.86
N ASP A 200 11.25 -14.94 10.65
CA ASP A 200 10.92 -14.87 12.08
C ASP A 200 9.51 -14.34 12.32
N TYR A 201 9.08 -13.42 11.44
CA TYR A 201 7.77 -12.77 11.48
C TYR A 201 7.13 -12.80 10.10
N VAL A 202 5.83 -13.09 10.06
CA VAL A 202 5.03 -13.09 8.84
C VAL A 202 3.85 -12.14 9.02
N VAL A 203 3.64 -11.24 8.05
CA VAL A 203 2.37 -10.52 7.91
C VAL A 203 1.69 -11.08 6.68
N ILE A 204 0.54 -11.71 6.85
CA ILE A 204 -0.21 -12.33 5.76
C ILE A 204 -1.58 -11.67 5.62
N ALA A 205 -1.96 -11.37 4.38
CA ALA A 205 -3.20 -10.68 4.07
C ALA A 205 -3.65 -10.96 2.63
N GLY A 206 -4.95 -10.88 2.38
CA GLY A 206 -5.54 -10.94 1.05
C GLY A 206 -6.96 -10.39 1.07
N GLY A 207 -7.70 -10.56 -0.03
CA GLY A 207 -9.13 -10.28 -0.06
C GLY A 207 -9.59 -9.56 -1.32
N GLN A 208 -9.01 -8.40 -1.64
CA GLN A 208 -9.50 -7.54 -2.73
C GLN A 208 -9.50 -8.25 -4.09
N TRP A 209 -8.52 -9.12 -4.31
CA TRP A 209 -8.41 -9.91 -5.54
C TRP A 209 -9.49 -11.01 -5.65
N PHE A 210 -10.05 -11.49 -4.53
CA PHE A 210 -11.09 -12.52 -4.51
C PHE A 210 -12.42 -12.04 -5.08
N LEU A 211 -12.59 -10.74 -5.24
CA LEU A 211 -13.79 -10.13 -5.85
C LEU A 211 -13.73 -10.12 -7.39
N LYS A 212 -12.60 -10.53 -7.99
CA LYS A 212 -12.45 -10.62 -9.44
C LYS A 212 -13.09 -11.89 -9.98
N THR A 213 -13.49 -11.84 -11.25
CA THR A 213 -13.93 -13.01 -12.00
C THR A 213 -12.86 -14.09 -12.03
N ALA A 214 -13.22 -15.30 -11.60
CA ALA A 214 -12.28 -16.41 -11.47
C ALA A 214 -12.98 -17.77 -11.63
N VAL A 215 -12.23 -18.73 -12.18
CA VAL A 215 -12.60 -20.16 -12.26
C VAL A 215 -11.89 -20.91 -11.15
N TYR A 216 -12.62 -21.76 -10.46
CA TYR A 216 -12.15 -22.46 -9.26
C TYR A 216 -11.83 -23.91 -9.57
N TRP A 217 -10.65 -24.33 -9.15
CA TRP A 217 -10.12 -25.66 -9.29
C TRP A 217 -9.90 -26.27 -7.91
N GLU A 218 -10.27 -27.54 -7.77
CA GLU A 218 -9.92 -28.34 -6.60
C GLU A 218 -9.60 -29.76 -7.09
N SER A 219 -8.46 -30.31 -6.67
CA SER A 219 -8.01 -31.66 -7.04
C SER A 219 -8.02 -31.91 -8.55
N GLY A 220 -7.60 -30.91 -9.32
CA GLY A 220 -7.52 -30.95 -10.79
C GLY A 220 -8.87 -30.88 -11.52
N LYS A 221 -9.98 -30.62 -10.82
CA LYS A 221 -11.31 -30.48 -11.43
C LYS A 221 -11.85 -29.07 -11.25
N VAL A 222 -12.63 -28.59 -12.22
CA VAL A 222 -13.36 -27.32 -12.10
C VAL A 222 -14.53 -27.53 -11.13
N LEU A 223 -14.51 -26.77 -10.03
CA LEU A 223 -15.57 -26.73 -9.03
C LEU A 223 -16.70 -25.79 -9.45
N GLY A 224 -16.35 -24.71 -10.13
CA GLY A 224 -17.26 -23.65 -10.53
C GLY A 224 -16.51 -22.36 -10.77
N CYS A 225 -17.20 -21.23 -10.59
CA CYS A 225 -16.65 -19.92 -10.86
C CYS A 225 -17.30 -18.82 -10.02
N HIS A 226 -16.73 -17.63 -10.12
CA HIS A 226 -17.36 -16.39 -9.74
C HIS A 226 -17.43 -15.43 -10.92
N HIS A 227 -18.63 -14.94 -11.22
CA HIS A 227 -18.89 -13.95 -12.26
C HIS A 227 -18.37 -14.35 -13.65
N CYS A 228 -18.30 -15.64 -13.98
CA CYS A 228 -18.00 -16.09 -15.34
C CYS A 228 -19.31 -16.14 -16.15
N GLN A 229 -19.75 -14.97 -16.59
CA GLN A 229 -20.85 -14.84 -17.53
C GLN A 229 -20.51 -15.61 -18.81
N ASP A 230 -21.52 -16.20 -19.44
CA ASP A 230 -21.39 -16.92 -20.72
C ASP A 230 -20.57 -18.22 -20.70
N LYS A 231 -20.18 -18.70 -19.52
CA LYS A 231 -19.64 -20.06 -19.36
C LYS A 231 -20.69 -20.99 -18.76
N ASN A 232 -20.75 -22.23 -19.26
CA ASN A 232 -21.57 -23.29 -18.67
C ASN A 232 -20.91 -23.85 -17.39
N LEU A 233 -20.60 -22.98 -16.44
CA LEU A 233 -19.98 -23.27 -15.15
C LEU A 233 -20.92 -22.88 -14.02
N THR A 234 -20.88 -23.63 -12.93
CA THR A 234 -21.67 -23.32 -11.72
C THR A 234 -21.13 -22.07 -11.03
N GLU A 235 -22.01 -21.11 -10.72
CA GLU A 235 -21.67 -19.96 -9.87
C GLU A 235 -21.56 -20.44 -8.42
N VAL A 236 -20.35 -20.32 -7.87
CA VAL A 236 -20.01 -20.69 -6.49
C VAL A 236 -19.84 -19.43 -5.63
N GLY A 237 -19.50 -18.30 -6.25
CA GLY A 237 -19.32 -17.01 -5.58
C GLY A 237 -17.95 -16.85 -4.90
N PHE A 238 -17.58 -15.62 -4.58
CA PHE A 238 -16.30 -15.30 -3.93
C PHE A 238 -16.24 -15.74 -2.46
N GLU A 239 -17.37 -15.79 -1.74
CA GLU A 239 -17.40 -16.13 -0.31
C GLU A 239 -16.87 -17.53 -0.03
N HIS A 240 -17.28 -18.51 -0.84
CA HIS A 240 -16.81 -19.89 -0.73
C HIS A 240 -15.31 -19.97 -1.02
N LEU A 241 -14.87 -19.35 -2.12
CA LEU A 241 -13.45 -19.28 -2.51
C LEU A 241 -12.60 -18.68 -1.38
N TYR A 242 -13.02 -17.54 -0.84
CA TYR A 242 -12.26 -16.81 0.18
C TYR A 242 -12.18 -17.60 1.48
N ARG A 243 -13.31 -18.13 1.95
CA ARG A 243 -13.36 -18.97 3.15
C ARG A 243 -12.50 -20.23 3.00
N ARG A 244 -12.63 -20.95 1.88
CA ARG A 244 -11.84 -22.17 1.61
C ARG A 244 -10.33 -21.88 1.59
N THR A 245 -9.94 -20.76 0.98
CA THR A 245 -8.54 -20.33 0.93
C THR A 245 -7.99 -20.02 2.32
N LEU A 246 -8.72 -19.26 3.14
CA LEU A 246 -8.29 -18.96 4.52
C LEU A 246 -8.16 -20.23 5.35
N GLN A 247 -9.05 -21.22 5.16
CA GLN A 247 -8.94 -22.52 5.82
C GLN A 247 -7.63 -23.23 5.48
N GLU A 248 -7.26 -23.33 4.21
CA GLU A 248 -6.01 -24.00 3.82
C GLU A 248 -4.77 -23.23 4.30
N VAL A 249 -4.78 -21.90 4.23
CA VAL A 249 -3.68 -21.04 4.72
C VAL A 249 -3.49 -21.19 6.23
N LEU A 250 -4.57 -21.08 7.01
CA LEU A 250 -4.50 -21.16 8.47
C LEU A 250 -4.19 -22.58 8.94
N LYS A 251 -4.68 -23.60 8.23
CA LYS A 251 -4.32 -25.00 8.46
C LYS A 251 -2.83 -25.22 8.25
N PHE A 252 -2.25 -24.69 7.16
CA PHE A 252 -0.80 -24.75 6.92
C PHE A 252 -0.01 -24.05 8.04
N ILE A 253 -0.36 -22.82 8.41
CA ILE A 253 0.32 -22.09 9.50
C ILE A 253 0.29 -22.92 10.80
N SER A 254 -0.83 -23.56 11.07
CA SER A 254 -1.03 -24.38 12.27
C SER A 254 -0.22 -25.67 12.24
N SER A 255 -0.01 -26.29 11.08
CA SER A 255 0.70 -27.57 10.93
C SER A 255 2.18 -27.44 10.51
N ALA A 256 2.62 -26.27 10.06
CA ALA A 256 4.00 -26.06 9.61
C ALA A 256 5.02 -26.36 10.71
N HIS A 257 6.14 -26.99 10.37
CA HIS A 257 7.21 -27.29 11.32
C HIS A 257 7.83 -25.99 11.89
N HIS A 258 8.08 -25.02 11.03
CA HIS A 258 8.56 -23.70 11.44
C HIS A 258 7.43 -22.84 12.02
N LYS A 259 7.67 -22.20 13.17
CA LYS A 259 6.66 -21.42 13.92
C LYS A 259 7.05 -19.95 14.08
N PRO A 260 6.99 -19.14 13.00
CA PRO A 260 7.17 -17.70 13.10
C PRO A 260 6.03 -17.05 13.88
N VAL A 261 6.21 -15.79 14.29
CA VAL A 261 5.08 -14.97 14.73
C VAL A 261 4.30 -14.54 13.49
N VAL A 262 3.06 -15.00 13.35
CA VAL A 262 2.19 -14.69 12.21
C VAL A 262 1.17 -13.64 12.61
N LEU A 263 1.14 -12.53 11.89
CA LEU A 263 0.12 -11.49 11.97
C LEU A 263 -0.82 -11.63 10.78
N PHE A 264 -2.07 -11.99 11.03
CA PHE A 264 -3.11 -12.00 10.01
C PHE A 264 -3.75 -10.60 9.93
N ARG A 265 -3.53 -9.87 8.84
CA ARG A 265 -4.10 -8.53 8.65
C ARG A 265 -5.53 -8.65 8.12
N THR A 266 -6.47 -7.99 8.79
CA THR A 266 -7.86 -7.91 8.32
C THR A 266 -8.01 -7.07 7.05
N TRP A 267 -9.21 -7.14 6.47
CA TRP A 267 -9.66 -6.43 5.30
C TRP A 267 -9.26 -4.95 5.32
N ALA A 268 -8.65 -4.52 4.22
CA ALA A 268 -8.35 -3.12 3.98
C ALA A 268 -9.47 -2.50 3.11
N PRO A 269 -10.24 -1.54 3.66
CA PRO A 269 -11.35 -0.93 2.94
C PRO A 269 -10.85 -0.01 1.82
N ASP A 270 -11.57 -0.03 0.70
CA ASP A 270 -11.56 1.09 -0.25
C ASP A 270 -12.55 2.17 0.20
N HIS A 271 -12.48 3.34 -0.42
CA HIS A 271 -13.46 4.41 -0.21
C HIS A 271 -13.97 4.97 -1.54
N PHE A 272 -14.30 4.08 -2.47
CA PHE A 272 -14.96 4.50 -3.71
C PHE A 272 -16.37 5.04 -3.43
N GLU A 273 -16.64 6.24 -3.94
CA GLU A 273 -17.94 6.91 -4.02
C GLU A 273 -18.31 7.15 -5.50
N ASN A 274 -19.62 7.11 -5.82
CA ASN A 274 -20.16 7.38 -7.16
C ASN A 274 -19.69 6.44 -8.27
N GLY A 275 -19.32 5.21 -7.92
CA GLY A 275 -18.80 4.20 -8.83
C GLY A 275 -17.75 3.35 -8.14
N GLU A 276 -17.12 2.48 -8.90
CA GLU A 276 -16.03 1.60 -8.47
C GLU A 276 -14.80 1.85 -9.34
N TRP A 277 -13.72 1.07 -9.12
CA TRP A 277 -12.47 1.17 -9.88
C TRP A 277 -12.69 1.35 -11.39
N PHE A 278 -13.41 0.44 -12.06
CA PHE A 278 -13.60 0.48 -13.52
C PHE A 278 -14.81 1.31 -13.99
N SER A 279 -15.61 1.86 -13.08
CA SER A 279 -16.84 2.62 -13.42
C SER A 279 -16.77 4.09 -13.04
N GLY A 280 -15.56 4.63 -12.82
CA GLY A 280 -15.34 6.06 -12.58
C GLY A 280 -15.57 6.48 -11.13
N GLY A 281 -15.48 5.55 -10.17
CA GLY A 281 -15.56 5.86 -8.75
C GLY A 281 -14.50 6.86 -8.30
N THR A 282 -14.79 7.62 -7.25
CA THR A 282 -13.95 8.72 -6.75
C THR A 282 -13.80 8.66 -5.23
N CYS A 283 -12.79 9.34 -4.68
CA CYS A 283 -12.55 9.46 -3.23
C CYS A 283 -12.02 10.86 -2.94
N ASN A 284 -12.92 11.83 -3.11
CA ASN A 284 -12.59 13.26 -3.03
C ASN A 284 -12.59 13.80 -1.60
N ARG A 285 -12.94 12.96 -0.62
CA ARG A 285 -12.95 13.37 0.79
C ARG A 285 -11.54 13.77 1.22
N VAL A 286 -11.46 14.86 1.98
CA VAL A 286 -10.22 15.43 2.51
C VAL A 286 -10.19 15.45 4.03
N LEU A 287 -11.19 14.84 4.68
CA LEU A 287 -11.26 14.72 6.13
C LEU A 287 -11.64 13.29 6.51
N PRO A 288 -11.16 12.79 7.67
CA PRO A 288 -11.65 11.56 8.26
C PRO A 288 -13.16 11.60 8.47
N TYR A 289 -13.80 10.43 8.46
CA TYR A 289 -15.17 10.33 8.91
C TYR A 289 -15.30 10.70 10.40
N LYS A 290 -16.43 11.31 10.77
CA LYS A 290 -16.83 11.48 12.16
C LYS A 290 -17.32 10.15 12.72
N LYS A 291 -17.26 9.99 14.05
CA LYS A 291 -17.80 8.81 14.73
C LYS A 291 -19.27 8.60 14.33
N GLY A 292 -19.58 7.43 13.78
CA GLY A 292 -20.92 7.05 13.32
C GLY A 292 -21.29 7.53 11.92
N GLU A 293 -20.41 8.26 11.21
CA GLU A 293 -20.66 8.72 9.84
C GLU A 293 -20.53 7.60 8.80
N TYR A 294 -19.69 6.59 9.08
CA TYR A 294 -19.46 5.46 8.19
C TYR A 294 -19.73 4.14 8.90
N GLY A 295 -20.59 3.32 8.29
CA GLY A 295 -20.97 2.00 8.79
C GLY A 295 -20.17 0.85 8.20
N GLY A 296 -19.50 1.07 7.06
CA GLY A 296 -18.94 0.00 6.22
C GLY A 296 -19.84 -0.36 5.04
N LYS A 297 -19.25 -0.84 3.94
CA LYS A 297 -19.98 -1.41 2.81
C LYS A 297 -20.40 -2.85 3.11
N TYR A 298 -21.45 -3.33 2.43
CA TYR A 298 -21.90 -4.73 2.54
C TYR A 298 -20.74 -5.73 2.32
N MET A 299 -19.96 -5.52 1.26
CA MET A 299 -18.81 -6.37 0.92
C MET A 299 -17.73 -6.36 2.01
N GLU A 300 -17.47 -5.21 2.63
CA GLU A 300 -16.49 -5.10 3.72
C GLU A 300 -16.91 -5.94 4.93
N HIS A 301 -18.20 -5.93 5.26
CA HIS A 301 -18.74 -6.74 6.36
C HIS A 301 -18.64 -8.24 6.08
N ILE A 302 -18.93 -8.67 4.85
CA ILE A 302 -18.82 -10.08 4.46
C ILE A 302 -17.37 -10.54 4.51
N MET A 303 -16.46 -9.81 3.86
CA MET A 303 -15.04 -10.21 3.77
C MET A 303 -14.38 -10.23 5.14
N ARG A 304 -14.53 -9.17 5.94
CA ARG A 304 -14.01 -9.15 7.32
C ARG A 304 -14.71 -10.16 8.22
N GLY A 305 -16.00 -10.44 8.00
CA GLY A 305 -16.73 -11.48 8.72
C GLY A 305 -16.10 -12.85 8.55
N ILE A 306 -15.84 -13.25 7.29
CA ILE A 306 -15.17 -14.51 6.94
C ILE A 306 -13.77 -14.59 7.57
N GLU A 307 -13.00 -13.51 7.46
CA GLU A 307 -11.66 -13.41 8.06
C GLU A 307 -11.66 -13.67 9.58
N LEU A 308 -12.53 -12.98 10.31
CA LEU A 308 -12.63 -13.13 11.77
C LEU A 308 -13.15 -14.52 12.15
N GLU A 309 -14.12 -15.06 11.41
CA GLU A 309 -14.66 -16.38 11.63
C GLU A 309 -13.58 -17.46 11.50
N GLU A 310 -12.87 -17.50 10.37
CA GLU A 310 -11.84 -18.52 10.12
C GLU A 310 -10.60 -18.33 11.01
N PHE A 311 -10.21 -17.08 11.29
CA PHE A 311 -9.14 -16.79 12.26
C PHE A 311 -9.47 -17.33 13.65
N ASN A 312 -10.68 -17.07 14.16
CA ASN A 312 -11.08 -17.54 15.48
C ASN A 312 -11.17 -19.07 15.56
N LYS A 313 -11.62 -19.73 14.49
CA LYS A 313 -11.59 -21.20 14.38
C LYS A 313 -10.16 -21.73 14.49
N ALA A 314 -9.22 -21.12 13.75
CA ALA A 314 -7.81 -21.52 13.77
C ALA A 314 -7.17 -21.31 15.14
N VAL A 315 -7.39 -20.17 15.79
CA VAL A 315 -6.88 -19.91 17.16
C VAL A 315 -7.46 -20.90 18.17
N THR A 316 -8.77 -21.20 18.09
CA THR A 316 -9.42 -22.15 18.99
C THR A 316 -8.86 -23.57 18.82
N ALA A 317 -8.65 -24.00 17.58
CA ALA A 317 -8.04 -25.28 17.28
C ALA A 317 -6.59 -25.35 17.76
N ALA A 318 -5.80 -24.29 17.55
CA ALA A 318 -4.41 -24.21 18.00
C ALA A 318 -4.26 -24.28 19.52
N ASN A 319 -5.14 -23.61 20.28
CA ASN A 319 -5.16 -23.66 21.74
C ASN A 319 -5.48 -25.05 22.31
N SER A 320 -6.13 -25.90 21.50
CA SER A 320 -6.43 -27.30 21.86
C SER A 320 -5.28 -28.26 21.51
N SER A 321 -4.27 -27.79 20.78
CA SER A 321 -3.11 -28.56 20.36
C SER A 321 -1.92 -28.33 21.31
N ARG A 322 -0.99 -29.29 21.38
CA ARG A 322 0.24 -29.15 22.18
C ARG A 322 1.27 -28.20 21.54
N ASP A 323 1.10 -27.86 20.26
CA ASP A 323 2.02 -27.00 19.52
C ASP A 323 1.54 -25.55 19.57
N ALA A 324 2.30 -24.69 20.25
CA ALA A 324 1.98 -23.28 20.38
C ALA A 324 2.13 -22.55 19.04
N VAL A 325 1.03 -22.33 18.33
CA VAL A 325 0.98 -21.47 17.14
C VAL A 325 0.99 -20.00 17.58
N LYS A 326 1.94 -19.21 17.07
CA LYS A 326 2.05 -17.77 17.37
C LYS A 326 1.25 -16.94 16.35
N LEU A 327 -0.05 -17.15 16.31
CA LEU A 327 -0.96 -16.44 15.40
C LEU A 327 -1.65 -15.29 16.13
N LYS A 328 -1.44 -14.05 15.67
CA LYS A 328 -2.07 -12.83 16.21
C LYS A 328 -2.90 -12.14 15.13
N LEU A 329 -4.01 -11.52 15.55
CA LEU A 329 -4.85 -10.73 14.66
C LEU A 329 -4.28 -9.31 14.58
N LEU A 330 -4.01 -8.84 13.36
CA LEU A 330 -3.70 -7.45 13.06
C LEU A 330 -4.98 -6.80 12.49
N ASP A 331 -5.89 -6.41 13.39
CA ASP A 331 -7.15 -5.79 12.97
C ASP A 331 -6.96 -4.31 12.64
N THR A 332 -6.84 -4.00 11.35
CA THR A 332 -6.62 -2.64 10.84
C THR A 332 -7.90 -2.00 10.29
N TYR A 333 -8.98 -2.77 10.16
CA TYR A 333 -10.20 -2.32 9.48
C TYR A 333 -10.78 -1.05 10.11
N SER A 334 -11.04 -1.03 11.42
CA SER A 334 -11.71 0.10 12.07
C SER A 334 -10.91 1.41 12.03
N ILE A 335 -9.58 1.35 12.03
CA ILE A 335 -8.76 2.56 11.91
C ILE A 335 -8.65 3.04 10.45
N SER A 336 -8.86 2.14 9.50
CA SER A 336 -8.74 2.41 8.06
C SER A 336 -10.06 2.89 7.46
N SER A 337 -11.18 2.28 7.86
CA SER A 337 -12.52 2.63 7.40
C SER A 337 -12.95 4.05 7.78
N MET A 338 -12.27 4.66 8.76
CA MET A 338 -12.51 6.04 9.16
C MET A 338 -11.71 7.06 8.33
N ARG A 339 -10.91 6.60 7.35
CA ARG A 339 -9.88 7.40 6.67
C ARG A 339 -10.06 7.48 5.15
N PRO A 340 -11.22 7.91 4.66
CA PRO A 340 -11.43 8.11 3.21
C PRO A 340 -10.49 9.18 2.64
N ASP A 341 -9.95 10.06 3.50
CA ASP A 341 -8.96 11.07 3.17
C ASP A 341 -7.56 10.51 2.84
N GLY A 342 -7.32 9.23 3.14
CA GLY A 342 -6.01 8.59 3.04
C GLY A 342 -5.60 8.09 1.67
N HIS A 343 -6.53 7.98 0.70
CA HIS A 343 -6.26 7.32 -0.57
C HIS A 343 -5.44 8.18 -1.55
N ALA A 344 -4.87 7.57 -2.59
CA ALA A 344 -4.14 8.30 -3.63
C ALA A 344 -5.08 9.16 -4.51
N GLY A 345 -6.31 8.71 -4.74
CA GLY A 345 -7.24 9.36 -5.68
C GLY A 345 -6.63 9.43 -7.07
N PRO A 346 -6.67 10.58 -7.77
CA PRO A 346 -6.12 10.67 -9.12
C PRO A 346 -4.58 10.60 -9.17
N TYR A 347 -3.89 10.71 -8.03
CA TYR A 347 -2.44 10.80 -7.95
C TYR A 347 -1.74 9.43 -7.82
N ARG A 348 -2.33 8.38 -8.38
CA ARG A 348 -1.66 7.09 -8.58
C ARG A 348 -0.43 7.24 -9.49
N MET A 349 -0.53 8.10 -10.50
CA MET A 349 0.57 8.48 -11.40
C MET A 349 1.20 9.82 -11.00
N PHE A 350 2.47 10.05 -11.34
CA PHE A 350 3.17 11.30 -11.01
C PHE A 350 2.54 12.56 -11.64
N HIS A 351 1.98 12.42 -12.85
CA HIS A 351 1.36 13.50 -13.61
C HIS A 351 0.04 13.05 -14.26
N PRO A 352 -1.01 12.82 -13.45
CA PRO A 352 -2.23 12.18 -13.93
C PRO A 352 -3.02 13.04 -14.92
N PHE A 353 -2.81 14.37 -14.90
CA PHE A 353 -3.48 15.33 -15.78
C PHE A 353 -2.60 15.81 -16.94
N ALA A 354 -1.36 15.36 -17.07
CA ALA A 354 -0.42 15.92 -18.05
C ALA A 354 -0.78 15.59 -19.50
N GLN A 355 -1.48 14.48 -19.76
CA GLN A 355 -1.89 14.14 -21.11
C GLN A 355 -3.17 14.88 -21.54
N GLY A 356 -3.89 15.53 -20.61
CA GLY A 356 -5.26 16.00 -20.85
C GLY A 356 -6.23 14.84 -21.17
N ASN A 357 -7.53 15.12 -21.31
CA ASN A 357 -8.51 14.13 -21.76
C ASN A 357 -8.40 13.89 -23.29
N LYS A 358 -7.19 13.60 -23.80
CA LYS A 358 -6.96 13.45 -25.25
C LYS A 358 -7.80 12.33 -25.87
N ASP A 359 -8.16 11.33 -25.07
CA ASP A 359 -8.93 10.17 -25.52
C ASP A 359 -10.36 10.15 -24.92
N GLY A 360 -10.79 11.23 -24.27
CA GLY A 360 -12.08 11.30 -23.56
C GLY A 360 -12.15 10.45 -22.28
N SER A 361 -11.10 9.68 -21.94
CA SER A 361 -10.98 8.94 -20.69
C SER A 361 -10.78 9.89 -19.52
N SER A 362 -11.60 9.73 -18.48
CA SER A 362 -11.41 10.45 -17.22
C SER A 362 -10.18 9.91 -16.48
N VAL A 363 -9.57 10.75 -15.65
CA VAL A 363 -8.46 10.31 -14.79
C VAL A 363 -8.94 9.22 -13.83
N GLN A 364 -8.32 8.05 -13.92
CA GLN A 364 -8.58 6.93 -13.01
C GLN A 364 -8.25 7.34 -11.58
N ASN A 365 -9.21 7.17 -10.67
CA ASN A 365 -9.00 7.39 -9.25
C ASN A 365 -8.65 6.07 -8.57
N ASP A 366 -7.60 6.09 -7.77
CA ASP A 366 -7.18 4.99 -6.92
C ASP A 366 -7.66 5.25 -5.48
N CYS A 367 -8.82 4.67 -5.16
CA CYS A 367 -9.46 4.74 -3.85
C CYS A 367 -9.28 3.46 -3.05
N LEU A 368 -8.32 2.63 -3.47
CA LEU A 368 -7.95 1.35 -2.86
C LEU A 368 -6.62 1.45 -2.14
N HIS A 369 -5.62 2.07 -2.79
CA HIS A 369 -4.29 2.26 -2.24
C HIS A 369 -4.17 3.58 -1.47
N TRP A 370 -3.22 3.61 -0.56
CA TRP A 370 -3.04 4.66 0.44
C TRP A 370 -1.83 5.53 0.12
N CYS A 371 -1.97 6.82 0.37
CA CYS A 371 -0.85 7.75 0.37
C CYS A 371 0.24 7.30 1.36
N VAL A 372 1.50 7.55 1.00
CA VAL A 372 2.67 7.36 1.88
C VAL A 372 3.49 8.66 1.87
N PRO A 373 3.70 9.33 3.02
CA PRO A 373 3.19 8.99 4.35
C PRO A 373 1.66 9.10 4.43
N GLY A 374 1.04 8.28 5.29
CA GLY A 374 -0.41 8.23 5.38
C GLY A 374 -1.02 7.35 6.47
N PRO A 375 -2.35 7.12 6.46
CA PRO A 375 -3.01 6.29 7.48
C PRO A 375 -2.42 4.89 7.60
N ILE A 376 -1.88 4.37 6.50
CA ILE A 376 -1.18 3.09 6.43
C ILE A 376 0.06 3.02 7.35
N ASP A 377 0.65 4.16 7.72
CA ASP A 377 1.75 4.22 8.68
C ASP A 377 1.32 3.70 10.07
N ALA A 378 0.06 3.92 10.45
CA ALA A 378 -0.48 3.42 11.72
C ALA A 378 -0.57 1.90 11.77
N TRP A 379 -0.69 1.22 10.62
CA TRP A 379 -0.67 -0.24 10.57
C TRP A 379 0.69 -0.78 10.99
N ASN A 380 1.76 -0.10 10.59
CA ASN A 380 3.12 -0.47 10.96
C ASN A 380 3.38 -0.21 12.45
N ASP A 381 2.85 0.89 13.01
CA ASP A 381 2.89 1.11 14.46
C ASP A 381 2.13 0.02 15.23
N LEU A 382 0.97 -0.45 14.73
CA LEU A 382 0.23 -1.56 15.32
C LEU A 382 1.00 -2.88 15.26
N ILE A 383 1.64 -3.18 14.13
CA ILE A 383 2.52 -4.35 14.02
C ILE A 383 3.57 -4.30 15.12
N MET A 384 4.28 -3.18 15.28
CA MET A 384 5.33 -3.06 16.28
C MET A 384 4.79 -3.27 17.70
N LYS A 385 3.59 -2.77 18.02
CA LYS A 385 2.93 -3.05 19.30
C LYS A 385 2.58 -4.53 19.49
N LEU A 386 2.24 -5.26 18.43
CA LEU A 386 1.91 -6.68 18.52
C LEU A 386 3.13 -7.60 18.57
N VAL A 387 4.28 -7.18 18.04
CA VAL A 387 5.51 -8.00 18.01
C VAL A 387 6.44 -7.72 19.19
N LEU A 388 6.38 -6.52 19.77
CA LEU A 388 7.19 -6.12 20.93
C LEU A 388 6.53 -6.42 22.28
N ASN A 389 5.21 -6.66 22.28
CA ASN A 389 4.44 -7.14 23.43
C ASN A 389 4.09 -8.62 23.26
#